data_AF-A0A9K3J3H7-F1
#
_entry.id   AF-A0A9K3J3H7-F1
#
_cell.length_a   1.000
_cell.length_b   1.000
_cell.length_c   1.000
_cell.angle_alpha   90.00
_cell.angle_beta   90.00
_cell.angle_gamma   90.00
#
_symmetry.space_group_name_H-M   'P 1'
#
loop_
_entity.id
_entity.type
_entity.pdbx_description
1 polymer ?
#
loop_
_entity_poly.entity_id
_entity_poly.type
_entity_poly.pdbx_seq_one_letter_code
_entity_poly.pdbx_strand_id
1 'polypeptide(L)' 'MTVQTEDGFSMTLEMREEAAHGRIRYALRGWGNFMLQAGLENRGQFVLRYDRNLNRLLIASPNV' A
#
# COMPACT_ATOMS: atom_id res chain seq x y z
N MET A 1 -4.91 6.86 4.73
CA MET A 1 -4.25 7.05 3.41
C MET A 1 -4.98 6.19 2.40
N THR A 2 -5.22 6.69 1.19
CA THR A 2 -5.80 5.86 0.13
C THR A 2 -4.69 5.09 -0.58
N VAL A 3 -4.84 3.78 -0.71
CA VAL A 3 -3.98 2.93 -1.53
C VAL A 3 -4.77 2.50 -2.75
N GLN A 4 -4.19 2.63 -3.93
CA GLN A 4 -4.86 2.37 -5.20
C GLN A 4 -3.94 1.59 -6.14
N THR A 5 -4.48 0.70 -6.95
CA THR A 5 -3.79 0.02 -8.06
C THR A 5 -3.97 0.78 -9.38
N GLU A 6 -3.10 0.53 -10.36
CA GLU A 6 -3.20 1.14 -11.70
C GLU A 6 -4.54 0.86 -12.42
N ASP A 7 -5.14 -0.31 -12.19
CA ASP A 7 -6.45 -0.69 -12.76
C ASP A 7 -7.65 -0.05 -12.04
N GLY A 8 -7.40 0.78 -11.01
CA GLY A 8 -8.41 1.60 -10.35
C GLY A 8 -9.00 1.02 -9.07
N PHE A 9 -8.67 -0.21 -8.67
CA PHE A 9 -9.05 -0.73 -7.36
C PHE A 9 -8.40 0.10 -6.24
N SER A 10 -9.17 0.46 -5.21
CA SER A 10 -8.65 1.29 -4.12
C SER A 10 -9.27 0.96 -2.77
N MET A 11 -8.49 1.16 -1.71
CA MET A 11 -8.93 1.05 -0.33
C MET A 11 -8.27 2.13 0.53
N THR A 12 -8.99 2.63 1.53
CA THR A 12 -8.40 3.48 2.55
C THR A 12 -7.81 2.62 3.66
N LEU A 13 -6.49 2.75 3.87
CA LEU A 13 -5.77 2.06 4.94
C LEU A 13 -5.40 3.05 6.06
N GLU A 14 -5.41 2.54 7.29
CA GLU A 14 -4.99 3.28 8.47
C GLU A 14 -3.46 3.17 8.62
N MET A 15 -2.79 4.31 8.76
CA MET A 15 -1.38 4.33 9.12
C MET A 15 -1.29 4.25 10.65
N ARG A 16 -0.56 3.26 11.16
CA ARG A 16 -0.35 3.06 12.59
C ARG A 16 1.12 3.15 12.93
N GLU A 17 1.37 3.72 14.10
CA GLU A 17 2.66 3.68 14.76
C GLU A 17 2.77 2.39 15.57
N GLU A 18 3.85 1.64 15.36
CA GLU A 18 4.13 0.39 16.06
C GLU A 18 5.49 0.47 16.73
N ALA A 19 5.55 0.08 18.00
CA ALA A 19 6.80 -0.06 18.73
C ALA A 19 7.43 -1.42 18.37
N ALA A 20 8.55 -1.39 17.63
CA ALA A 20 9.28 -2.59 17.26
C ALA A 20 10.74 -2.46 17.71
N HIS A 21 11.14 -3.30 18.67
CA HIS A 21 12.51 -3.37 19.19
C HIS A 21 13.06 -2.01 19.68
N GLY A 22 12.25 -1.25 20.41
CA GLY A 22 12.63 0.06 20.94
C GLY A 22 12.71 1.18 19.89
N ARG A 23 12.23 0.94 18.65
CA ARG A 23 12.11 1.96 17.60
C ARG A 23 10.67 2.07 17.12
N ILE A 24 10.30 3.27 16.68
CA ILE A 24 9.03 3.54 16.02
C ILE A 24 9.10 3.03 14.58
N ARG A 25 8.10 2.24 14.18
CA ARG A 25 7.84 1.89 12.78
C ARG A 25 6.43 2.33 12.41
N TYR A 26 6.22 2.66 11.14
CA TYR A 26 4.90 2.94 10.60
C TYR A 26 4.43 1.78 9.74
N ALA A 27 3.19 1.33 9.95
CA ALA A 27 2.58 0.25 9.22
C ALA A 27 1.23 0.68 8.63
N LEU A 28 0.85 0.11 7.48
CA LEU A 28 -0.48 0.26 6.91
C LEU A 28 -1.35 -0.92 7.36
N ARG A 29 -2.25 -0.67 8.30
CA ARG A 29 -3.19 -1.70 8.77
C ARG A 29 -4.16 -2.04 7.63
N GLY A 30 -4.32 -3.34 7.38
CA GLY A 30 -5.14 -3.84 6.27
C GLY A 30 -4.36 -4.06 4.97
N TRP A 31 -3.03 -3.87 4.97
CA TRP A 31 -2.19 -4.13 3.79
C TRP A 31 -2.39 -5.52 3.20
N GLY A 32 -2.37 -6.58 4.02
CA GLY A 32 -2.57 -7.95 3.55
C GLY A 32 -3.93 -8.18 2.88
N ASN A 33 -5.01 -7.63 3.46
CA ASN A 33 -6.35 -7.72 2.86
C ASN A 33 -6.44 -6.94 1.54
N PHE A 34 -5.81 -5.76 1.46
CA PHE A 34 -5.70 -5.02 0.20
C PHE A 34 -4.98 -5.85 -0.86
N MET A 35 -3.83 -6.46 -0.54
CA MET A 35 -3.06 -7.27 -1.50
C MET A 35 -3.84 -8.49 -2.00
N LEU A 36 -4.63 -9.13 -1.12
CA LEU A 36 -5.50 -10.24 -1.47
C LEU A 36 -6.62 -9.79 -2.43
N GLN A 37 -7.36 -8.73 -2.07
CA GLN A 37 -8.47 -8.23 -2.88
C GLN A 37 -8.02 -7.65 -4.22
N ALA A 38 -6.83 -7.06 -4.27
CA ALA A 38 -6.20 -6.57 -5.49
C ALA A 38 -5.58 -7.69 -6.36
N GLY A 39 -5.59 -8.95 -5.92
CA GLY A 39 -4.95 -10.06 -6.65
C GLY A 39 -3.43 -9.93 -6.78
N LEU A 40 -2.79 -9.27 -5.81
CA LEU A 40 -1.36 -8.96 -5.80
C LEU A 40 -0.53 -9.87 -4.89
N GLU A 41 -1.16 -10.74 -4.10
CA GLU A 41 -0.50 -11.65 -3.13
C GLU A 41 0.65 -12.45 -3.75
N ASN A 42 0.48 -12.90 -5.01
CA ASN A 42 1.44 -13.73 -5.72
C ASN A 42 2.32 -12.97 -6.73
N ARG A 43 2.25 -11.63 -6.76
CA ARG A 43 3.09 -10.84 -7.67
C ARG A 43 4.47 -10.62 -7.06
N GLY A 44 5.52 -11.00 -7.80
CA GLY A 44 6.90 -10.96 -7.30
C GLY A 44 7.46 -9.55 -7.07
N GLN A 45 7.03 -8.54 -7.84
CA GLN A 45 7.51 -7.16 -7.73
C GLN A 45 6.43 -6.15 -8.14
N PHE A 46 6.40 -5.01 -7.47
CA PHE A 46 5.55 -3.86 -7.79
C PHE A 46 6.25 -2.57 -7.39
N VAL A 47 5.86 -1.47 -8.01
CA VAL A 47 6.37 -0.13 -7.73
C VAL A 47 5.36 0.62 -6.88
N LEU A 48 5.83 1.31 -5.85
CA LEU A 48 5.03 2.19 -5.01
C LEU A 48 5.30 3.65 -5.38
N ARG A 49 4.25 4.40 -5.75
CA ARG A 49 4.35 5.83 -6.08
C ARG A 49 3.43 6.61 -5.15
N TYR A 50 4.00 7.57 -4.42
CA TYR A 50 3.21 8.40 -3.50
C TYR A 50 2.86 9.75 -4.15
N ASP A 51 1.57 10.00 -4.30
CA ASP A 51 1.02 11.29 -4.70
C ASP A 51 0.68 12.11 -3.45
N ARG A 52 1.47 13.16 -3.21
CA ARG A 52 1.34 14.04 -2.05
C ARG A 52 0.09 14.92 -2.11
N ASN A 53 -0.32 15.33 -3.32
CA ASN A 53 -1.46 16.24 -3.49
C ASN A 53 -2.78 15.53 -3.18
N LEU A 54 -2.82 14.21 -3.41
CA LEU A 54 -4.00 13.38 -3.18
C LEU A 54 -3.89 12.50 -1.93
N ASN A 55 -2.77 12.59 -1.18
CA ASN A 55 -2.46 11.71 -0.06
C ASN A 55 -2.71 10.22 -0.39
N ARG A 56 -2.22 9.80 -1.56
CA ARG A 56 -2.52 8.51 -2.17
C ARG A 56 -1.25 7.73 -2.52
N LEU A 57 -1.23 6.46 -2.17
CA LEU A 57 -0.20 5.52 -2.57
C LEU A 57 -0.70 4.68 -3.76
N LEU A 58 -0.06 4.82 -4.91
CA LEU A 58 -0.35 4.03 -6.10
C LEU A 58 0.57 2.80 -6.14
N ILE A 59 -0.01 1.63 -6.37
CA ILE A 59 0.71 0.39 -6.70
C ILE A 59 0.64 0.20 -8.21
N ALA A 60 1.82 0.14 -8.81
CA ALA A 60 2.03 -0.02 -10.23
C ALA A 60 2.77 -1.32 -10.55
N SER A 61 2.47 -1.90 -11.70
CA SER A 61 3.30 -2.98 -12.23
C SER A 61 4.68 -2.41 -12.61
N PRO A 62 5.78 -3.17 -12.41
CA PRO A 62 7.13 -2.66 -12.66
C PRO A 62 7.46 -2.48 -14.16
N ASN A 63 6.61 -2.97 -15.04
CA ASN A 63 6.82 -3.01 -16.50
C ASN A 63 5.95 -1.99 -17.27
N VAL A 64 5.45 -0.95 -16.59
CA VAL A 64 4.64 0.12 -17.20
C VAL A 64 5.45 1.40 -17.32
#